data_AF-A0A8D8ZCW8-F1
#
_entry.id   AF-A0A8D8ZCW8-F1
#
_cell.length_a   1.000
_cell.length_b   1.000
_cell.length_c   1.000
_cell.angle_alpha   90.00
_cell.angle_beta   90.00
_cell.angle_gamma   90.00
#
_symmetry.space_group_name_H-M   'P 1'
#
loop_
_entity.id
_entity.type
_entity.pdbx_description
1 polymer ?
#
loop_
_entity_poly.entity_id
_entity_poly.type
_entity_poly.pdbx_seq_one_letter_code
_entity_poly.pdbx_strand_id
1 'polypeptide(L)'
;FRPGDGELVPVLIHPMKYDVGGRTSNYKKFEMNRHKIGANLFLLLPQIRKLYSTVITTLPDTLVDFTKYRNMRHMTLDVILVKFHKDIQHSEQLIREQWFPRVTGQLTRKGALCMIPPNQVPRVLNCATNIISIQITELIRRTINHLIHALSDKLTTPLLLFEGDYIEKASMNPNVATICDKYQSIIDHMNDVLIQLPPIEIWSPKHCPKPCVDIKRTASYVVKSHEEFGTKLHKLFQPLEFHFEMILDKFQELKNDKVMDDLEKWLAEPHSYE
;
A
#
# COMPACT_ATOMS: atom_id res chain seq x y z
N PHE A 1 23.07 36.46 2.18
CA PHE A 1 23.54 37.02 0.90
C PHE A 1 22.94 38.40 0.74
N ARG A 2 23.72 39.47 0.95
CA ARG A 2 23.36 40.81 0.51
C ARG A 2 24.05 41.01 -0.86
N PRO A 3 23.33 41.42 -1.90
CA PRO A 3 23.96 41.72 -3.19
C PRO A 3 24.94 42.88 -3.02
N GLY A 4 26.06 42.83 -3.74
CA GLY A 4 27.08 43.89 -3.75
C GLY A 4 26.71 45.05 -4.66
N ASP A 5 27.26 46.24 -4.37
CA ASP A 5 27.02 47.48 -5.10
C ASP A 5 27.43 47.32 -6.58
N GLY A 6 26.43 47.16 -7.47
CA GLY A 6 26.61 47.03 -8.91
C GLY A 6 25.87 45.87 -9.57
N GLU A 7 25.28 44.94 -8.79
CA GLU A 7 24.40 43.92 -9.37
C GLU A 7 23.05 44.52 -9.75
N LEU A 8 22.72 44.49 -11.04
CA LEU A 8 21.37 44.73 -11.55
C LEU A 8 20.44 43.63 -11.00
N VAL A 9 19.88 43.88 -9.82
CA VAL A 9 18.77 43.11 -9.28
C VAL A 9 17.66 43.17 -10.35
N PRO A 10 17.16 42.04 -10.86
CA PRO A 10 16.00 42.06 -11.73
C PRO A 10 14.92 42.82 -10.97
N VAL A 11 14.43 43.91 -11.55
CA VAL A 11 13.30 44.63 -10.97
C VAL A 11 12.20 43.59 -10.80
N LEU A 12 11.96 43.19 -9.56
CA LEU A 12 10.76 42.48 -9.17
C LEU A 12 9.65 43.41 -9.59
N ILE A 13 9.08 43.13 -10.77
CA ILE A 13 7.92 43.80 -11.31
C ILE A 13 6.99 43.93 -10.11
N HIS A 14 6.72 45.19 -9.75
CA HIS A 14 5.95 45.54 -8.56
C HIS A 14 4.79 44.57 -8.39
N PRO A 15 4.44 44.15 -7.15
CA PRO A 15 3.20 43.44 -6.94
C PRO A 15 2.14 44.28 -7.64
N MET A 16 1.44 43.70 -8.63
CA MET A 16 0.34 44.38 -9.29
C MET A 16 -0.52 44.95 -8.16
N LYS A 17 -0.41 46.26 -7.93
CA LYS A 17 -1.33 46.98 -7.08
C LYS A 17 -2.60 46.91 -7.89
N TYR A 18 -3.40 45.90 -7.59
CA TYR A 18 -4.77 45.83 -8.03
C TYR A 18 -5.43 47.08 -7.46
N ASP A 19 -5.41 48.17 -8.22
CA ASP A 19 -6.17 49.39 -7.97
C ASP A 19 -7.66 49.15 -8.31
N VAL A 20 -8.16 47.97 -7.92
CA VAL A 20 -9.59 47.70 -7.79
C VAL A 20 -9.97 48.00 -6.36
N GLY A 21 -9.78 49.27 -5.98
CA GLY A 21 -10.58 49.91 -4.96
C GLY A 21 -12.03 49.96 -5.45
N GLY A 22 -12.77 48.87 -5.29
CA GLY A 22 -14.14 48.84 -5.75
C GLY A 22 -14.82 47.51 -5.51
N ARG A 23 -15.88 47.54 -4.69
CA ARG A 23 -16.94 46.53 -4.73
C ARG A 23 -17.40 46.39 -6.18
N THR A 24 -17.02 45.31 -6.87
CA THR A 24 -17.55 45.02 -8.21
C THR A 24 -19.06 44.84 -8.15
N SER A 25 -19.76 44.86 -9.29
CA SER A 25 -21.19 44.53 -9.36
C SER A 25 -21.52 43.17 -8.70
N ASN A 26 -20.54 42.26 -8.66
CA ASN A 26 -20.63 40.95 -8.04
C ASN A 26 -20.17 40.91 -6.57
N TYR A 27 -19.76 42.02 -5.94
CA TYR A 27 -19.25 42.04 -4.57
C TYR A 27 -20.24 41.45 -3.56
N LYS A 28 -21.54 41.76 -3.68
CA LYS A 28 -22.58 41.17 -2.83
C LYS A 28 -22.65 39.64 -2.97
N LYS A 29 -22.50 39.12 -4.21
CA LYS A 29 -22.44 37.67 -4.47
C LYS A 29 -21.17 37.05 -3.89
N PHE A 30 -20.02 37.72 -4.04
CA PHE A 30 -18.76 37.28 -3.45
C PHE A 30 -18.84 37.21 -1.92
N GLU A 31 -19.35 38.26 -1.26
CA GLU A 31 -19.49 38.32 0.19
C GLU A 31 -20.44 37.23 0.71
N MET A 32 -21.57 37.01 0.03
CA MET A 32 -22.49 35.92 0.35
C MET A 32 -21.83 34.55 0.17
N ASN A 33 -21.11 34.33 -0.92
CA ASN A 33 -20.40 33.07 -1.17
C ASN A 33 -19.27 32.85 -0.16
N ARG A 34 -18.55 33.90 0.23
CA ARG A 34 -17.51 33.85 1.26
C ARG A 34 -18.08 33.44 2.62
N HIS A 35 -19.23 34.00 3.02
CA HIS A 35 -19.93 33.59 4.23
C HIS A 35 -20.40 32.13 4.15
N LYS A 36 -20.96 31.72 3.00
CA LYS A 36 -21.36 30.32 2.77
C LYS A 36 -20.19 29.35 2.84
N ILE A 37 -19.03 29.70 2.27
CA ILE A 37 -17.82 28.89 2.35
C ILE A 37 -17.36 28.82 3.80
N GLY A 38 -17.23 29.96 4.49
CA GLY A 38 -16.80 29.99 5.89
C GLY A 38 -17.71 29.18 6.83
N ALA A 39 -19.03 29.20 6.60
CA ALA A 39 -20.00 28.46 7.40
C ALA A 39 -20.02 26.94 7.14
N ASN A 40 -19.47 26.48 6.00
CA ASN A 40 -19.53 25.07 5.59
C ASN A 40 -18.15 24.41 5.46
N LEU A 41 -17.05 25.18 5.51
CA LEU A 41 -15.70 24.67 5.37
C LEU A 41 -15.13 24.24 6.73
N PHE A 42 -15.56 23.07 7.19
CA PHE A 42 -15.19 22.52 8.51
C PHE A 42 -13.68 22.23 8.66
N LEU A 43 -12.94 22.09 7.55
CA LEU A 43 -11.47 21.92 7.54
C LEU A 43 -10.72 23.07 8.21
N LEU A 44 -11.31 24.27 8.28
CA LEU A 44 -10.67 25.42 8.93
C LEU A 44 -10.86 25.44 10.45
N LEU A 45 -11.74 24.58 10.99
CA LEU A 45 -12.00 24.52 12.42
C LEU A 45 -10.73 24.07 13.17
N PRO A 46 -10.35 24.73 14.28
CA PRO A 46 -9.15 24.39 15.04
C PRO A 46 -9.10 22.91 15.46
N GLN A 47 -10.25 22.33 15.83
CA GLN A 47 -10.36 20.93 16.23
C GLN A 47 -10.08 19.97 15.07
N ILE A 48 -10.59 20.28 13.88
CA ILE A 48 -10.37 19.48 12.67
C ILE A 48 -8.92 19.60 12.19
N ARG A 49 -8.31 20.79 12.26
CA ARG A 49 -6.89 20.97 11.95
C ARG A 49 -5.99 20.20 12.91
N LYS A 50 -6.31 20.22 14.20
CA LYS A 50 -5.59 19.44 15.22
C LYS A 50 -5.72 17.94 15.00
N LEU A 51 -6.94 17.48 14.67
CA LEU A 51 -7.20 16.10 14.28
C LEU A 51 -6.33 15.74 13.07
N TYR A 52 -6.40 16.51 11.99
CA TYR A 52 -5.67 16.26 10.75
C TYR A 52 -4.15 16.20 10.99
N SER A 53 -3.61 17.16 11.74
CA SER A 53 -2.20 17.18 12.16
C SER A 53 -1.83 15.93 12.97
N THR A 54 -2.69 15.51 13.91
CA THR A 54 -2.48 14.27 14.67
C THR A 54 -2.49 13.05 13.74
N VAL A 55 -3.47 12.94 12.85
CA VAL A 55 -3.61 11.80 11.94
C VAL A 55 -2.36 11.65 11.08
N ILE A 56 -1.87 12.74 10.49
CA ILE A 56 -0.65 12.72 9.65
C ILE A 56 0.60 12.36 10.46
N THR A 57 0.73 12.90 11.67
CA THR A 57 1.96 12.73 12.47
C THR A 57 2.02 11.39 13.21
N THR A 58 0.88 10.73 13.43
CA THR A 58 0.80 9.50 14.22
C THR A 58 0.55 8.25 13.39
N LEU A 59 0.04 8.38 12.16
CA LEU A 59 -0.06 7.24 11.26
C LEU A 59 1.34 6.81 10.80
N PRO A 60 1.60 5.50 10.74
CA PRO A 60 2.81 5.01 10.12
C PRO A 60 2.82 5.32 8.61
N ASP A 61 3.99 5.22 7.98
CA ASP A 61 4.10 5.42 6.53
C ASP A 61 3.51 4.24 5.74
N THR A 62 3.75 3.02 6.23
CA THR A 62 3.20 1.76 5.71
C THR A 62 2.70 0.91 6.87
N LEU A 63 1.73 0.02 6.60
CA LEU A 63 1.24 -0.93 7.62
C LEU A 63 2.33 -1.93 7.99
N VAL A 64 3.02 -2.45 6.97
CA VAL A 64 4.04 -3.48 7.13
C VAL A 64 5.21 -3.11 6.23
N ASP A 65 6.42 -3.17 6.81
CA ASP A 65 7.63 -3.16 6.02
C ASP A 65 7.92 -4.57 5.47
N PHE A 66 7.77 -4.74 4.15
CA PHE A 66 8.03 -6.02 3.48
C PHE A 66 9.52 -6.30 3.23
N THR A 67 10.39 -5.28 3.34
CA THR A 67 11.83 -5.47 3.09
C THR A 67 12.52 -6.23 4.22
N LYS A 68 11.98 -6.17 5.45
CA LYS A 68 12.52 -6.88 6.61
C LYS A 68 12.60 -8.40 6.43
N TYR A 69 11.75 -8.97 5.56
CA TYR A 69 11.71 -10.40 5.27
C TYR A 69 12.90 -10.87 4.44
N ARG A 70 13.63 -9.95 3.78
CA ARG A 70 14.90 -10.26 3.08
C ARG A 70 15.98 -10.76 4.03
N ASN A 71 16.05 -10.14 5.21
CA ASN A 71 17.07 -10.42 6.22
C ASN A 71 16.72 -11.67 7.05
N MET A 72 15.53 -12.22 6.84
CA MET A 72 15.19 -13.52 7.39
C MET A 72 15.89 -14.62 6.57
N ARG A 73 16.14 -15.77 7.21
CA ARG A 73 16.69 -16.95 6.53
C ARG A 73 15.77 -17.35 5.37
N HIS A 74 16.28 -18.20 4.48
CA HIS A 74 15.48 -18.85 3.45
C HIS A 74 14.23 -19.49 4.07
N MET A 75 13.06 -19.21 3.49
CA MET A 75 11.77 -19.69 3.96
C MET A 75 10.96 -20.23 2.78
N THR A 76 10.05 -21.15 3.08
CA THR A 76 9.04 -21.58 2.11
C THR A 76 8.05 -20.45 1.84
N LEU A 77 7.45 -20.46 0.66
CA LEU A 77 6.45 -19.46 0.25
C LEU A 77 5.31 -19.35 1.27
N ASP A 78 4.76 -20.48 1.72
CA ASP A 78 3.65 -20.49 2.68
C ASP A 78 4.00 -19.82 4.01
N VAL A 79 5.21 -20.04 4.53
CA VAL A 79 5.67 -19.41 5.77
C VAL A 79 5.77 -17.89 5.61
N ILE A 80 6.26 -17.41 4.46
CA ILE A 80 6.33 -15.98 4.15
C ILE A 80 4.92 -15.38 4.09
N LEU A 81 4.00 -16.02 3.37
CA LEU A 81 2.61 -15.56 3.25
C LEU A 81 1.94 -15.49 4.62
N VAL A 82 2.07 -16.52 5.44
CA VAL A 82 1.50 -16.54 6.81
C VAL A 82 2.04 -15.38 7.65
N LYS A 83 3.34 -15.06 7.52
CA LYS A 83 3.92 -13.90 8.22
C LYS A 83 3.37 -12.58 7.71
N PHE A 84 3.22 -12.42 6.40
CA PHE A 84 2.65 -11.20 5.81
C PHE A 84 1.24 -10.97 6.34
N HIS A 85 0.39 -11.99 6.30
CA HIS A 85 -0.98 -11.89 6.81
C HIS A 85 -1.01 -11.56 8.31
N LYS A 86 -0.18 -12.23 9.13
CA LYS A 86 -0.10 -11.94 10.57
C LYS A 86 0.30 -10.50 10.85
N ASP A 87 1.30 -9.98 10.14
CA ASP A 87 1.78 -8.61 10.36
C ASP A 87 0.78 -7.56 9.87
N ILE A 88 0.08 -7.83 8.77
CA ILE A 88 -1.02 -6.99 8.27
C ILE A 88 -2.14 -6.95 9.31
N GLN A 89 -2.63 -8.11 9.76
CA GLN A 89 -3.68 -8.22 10.79
C GLN A 89 -3.28 -7.56 12.10
N HIS A 90 -2.03 -7.73 12.53
CA HIS A 90 -1.53 -7.08 13.75
C HIS A 90 -1.56 -5.55 13.62
N SER A 91 -1.11 -5.02 12.47
CA SER A 91 -1.10 -3.58 12.21
C SER A 91 -2.52 -3.00 12.13
N GLU A 92 -3.45 -3.73 11.53
CA GLU A 92 -4.88 -3.37 11.55
C GLU A 92 -5.44 -3.32 12.96
N GLN A 93 -5.11 -4.32 13.79
CA GLN A 93 -5.53 -4.37 15.19
C GLN A 93 -5.01 -3.15 15.96
N LEU A 94 -3.74 -2.79 15.80
CA LEU A 94 -3.16 -1.59 16.41
C LEU A 94 -3.88 -0.31 15.97
N ILE A 95 -4.23 -0.21 14.68
CA ILE A 95 -4.99 0.93 14.16
C ILE A 95 -6.37 0.99 14.81
N ARG A 96 -7.10 -0.13 14.85
CA ARG A 96 -8.47 -0.19 15.35
C ARG A 96 -8.57 -0.01 16.86
N GLU A 97 -7.67 -0.62 17.62
CA GLU A 97 -7.80 -0.73 19.09
C GLU A 97 -6.99 0.34 19.83
N GLN A 98 -5.93 0.88 19.24
CA GLN A 98 -5.05 1.85 19.91
C GLN A 98 -5.09 3.22 19.24
N TRP A 99 -4.78 3.28 17.94
CA TRP A 99 -4.67 4.55 17.24
C TRP A 99 -6.01 5.25 17.08
N PHE A 100 -7.04 4.53 16.60
CA PHE A 100 -8.34 5.10 16.29
C PHE A 100 -9.04 5.68 17.54
N PRO A 101 -9.14 4.98 18.69
CA PRO A 101 -9.72 5.53 19.91
C PRO A 101 -8.95 6.76 20.43
N ARG A 102 -7.61 6.75 20.29
CA ARG A 102 -6.77 7.89 20.70
C ARG A 102 -7.05 9.13 19.85
N VAL A 103 -7.25 8.96 18.55
CA VAL A 103 -7.55 10.04 17.61
C VAL A 103 -8.97 10.57 17.80
N THR A 104 -9.96 9.68 17.85
CA THR A 104 -11.38 10.07 18.05
C THR A 104 -11.63 10.68 19.43
N GLY A 105 -10.89 10.21 20.44
CA GLY A 105 -10.87 10.78 21.79
C GLY A 105 -10.57 12.29 21.83
N GLN A 106 -9.91 12.85 20.82
CA GLN A 106 -9.68 14.30 20.75
C GLN A 106 -10.97 15.09 20.48
N LEU A 107 -11.90 14.51 19.73
CA LEU A 107 -13.16 15.14 19.34
C LEU A 107 -14.30 14.80 20.29
N THR A 108 -14.25 13.65 20.95
CA THR A 108 -15.30 13.18 21.87
C THR A 108 -15.10 13.65 23.32
N ARG A 109 -13.97 14.29 23.65
CA ARG A 109 -13.74 14.92 24.96
C ARG A 109 -14.78 16.00 25.25
N LYS A 110 -15.28 16.03 26.50
CA LYS A 110 -16.12 17.12 27.01
C LYS A 110 -15.40 18.46 26.77
N GLY A 111 -16.10 19.43 26.18
CA GLY A 111 -15.50 20.73 25.86
C GLY A 111 -15.02 20.87 24.42
N ALA A 112 -14.63 19.79 23.73
CA ALA A 112 -13.92 19.87 22.45
C ALA A 112 -14.74 20.56 21.35
N LEU A 113 -16.05 20.32 21.33
CA LEU A 113 -16.97 20.84 20.31
C LEU A 113 -17.93 21.92 20.87
N CYS A 114 -17.69 22.46 22.06
CA CYS A 114 -18.60 23.41 22.71
C CYS A 114 -18.78 24.74 21.95
N MET A 115 -17.80 25.13 21.15
CA MET A 115 -17.86 26.33 20.31
C MET A 115 -18.61 26.11 19.00
N ILE A 116 -19.03 24.88 18.70
CA ILE A 116 -19.71 24.52 17.45
C ILE A 116 -21.22 24.44 17.73
N PRO A 117 -22.06 25.09 16.89
CA PRO A 117 -23.51 24.98 17.00
C PRO A 117 -23.97 23.51 17.00
N PRO A 118 -24.90 23.10 17.89
CA PRO A 118 -25.33 21.70 18.00
C PRO A 118 -25.86 21.08 16.70
N ASN A 119 -26.44 21.90 15.81
CA ASN A 119 -26.93 21.48 14.49
C ASN A 119 -25.80 21.20 13.48
N GLN A 120 -24.59 21.73 13.69
CA GLN A 120 -23.44 21.53 12.81
C GLN A 120 -22.53 20.38 13.28
N VAL A 121 -22.60 19.99 14.55
CA VAL A 121 -21.77 18.92 15.14
C VAL A 121 -21.76 17.64 14.29
N PRO A 122 -22.90 17.09 13.80
CA PRO A 122 -22.87 15.88 12.96
C PRO A 122 -22.08 16.06 11.67
N ARG A 123 -22.14 17.24 11.05
CA ARG A 123 -21.42 17.54 9.81
C ARG A 123 -19.92 17.69 10.04
N VAL A 124 -19.52 18.24 11.20
CA VAL A 124 -18.12 18.32 11.62
C VAL A 124 -17.55 16.93 11.90
N LEU A 125 -18.30 16.08 12.59
CA LEU A 125 -17.89 14.70 12.85
C LEU A 125 -17.77 13.89 11.55
N ASN A 126 -18.68 14.09 10.58
CA ASN A 126 -18.56 13.50 9.25
C ASN A 126 -17.33 14.00 8.50
N CYS A 127 -16.99 15.29 8.60
CA CYS A 127 -15.73 15.80 8.06
C CYS A 127 -14.51 15.08 8.67
N ALA A 128 -14.51 14.85 9.97
CA ALA A 128 -13.45 14.08 10.65
C ALA A 128 -13.40 12.61 10.18
N THR A 129 -14.56 11.95 10.04
CA THR A 129 -14.66 10.59 9.49
C THR A 129 -14.08 10.51 8.08
N ASN A 130 -14.40 11.47 7.21
CA ASN A 130 -13.86 11.51 5.84
C ASN A 130 -12.34 11.74 5.82
N ILE A 131 -11.81 12.58 6.71
CA ILE A 131 -10.36 12.75 6.84
C ILE A 131 -9.69 11.42 7.19
N ILE A 132 -10.22 10.70 8.19
CA ILE A 132 -9.67 9.40 8.58
C ILE A 132 -9.79 8.40 7.42
N SER A 133 -10.95 8.31 6.77
CA SER A 133 -11.16 7.44 5.59
C SER A 133 -10.09 7.69 4.52
N ILE A 134 -9.86 8.94 4.14
CA ILE A 134 -8.89 9.31 3.11
C ILE A 134 -7.47 8.91 3.54
N GLN A 135 -7.10 9.20 4.80
CA GLN A 135 -5.74 8.94 5.29
C GLN A 135 -5.45 7.44 5.44
N ILE A 136 -6.44 6.64 5.86
CA ILE A 136 -6.33 5.19 5.89
C ILE A 136 -6.28 4.61 4.47
N THR A 137 -7.10 5.12 3.55
CA THR A 137 -7.05 4.73 2.13
C THR A 137 -5.65 4.96 1.54
N GLU A 138 -5.06 6.11 1.84
CA GLU A 138 -3.70 6.46 1.41
C GLU A 138 -2.61 5.61 2.08
N LEU A 139 -2.77 5.27 3.36
CA LEU A 139 -1.89 4.32 4.06
C LEU A 139 -1.87 2.96 3.38
N ILE A 140 -3.03 2.43 3.01
CA ILE A 140 -3.11 1.14 2.32
C ILE A 140 -2.49 1.25 0.92
N ARG A 141 -2.74 2.34 0.20
CA ARG A 141 -2.11 2.63 -1.10
C ARG A 141 -0.57 2.62 -0.99
N ARG A 142 -0.02 3.30 0.00
CA ARG A 142 1.44 3.32 0.28
C ARG A 142 1.95 1.92 0.63
N THR A 143 1.20 1.15 1.41
CA THR A 143 1.55 -0.23 1.77
C THR A 143 1.60 -1.16 0.56
N ILE A 144 0.61 -1.08 -0.34
CA ILE A 144 0.60 -1.85 -1.61
C ILE A 144 1.79 -1.46 -2.48
N ASN A 145 2.05 -0.16 -2.64
CA ASN A 145 3.20 0.30 -3.42
C ASN A 145 4.53 -0.18 -2.80
N HIS A 146 4.62 -0.21 -1.47
CA HIS A 146 5.79 -0.75 -0.76
C HIS A 146 5.95 -2.25 -0.96
N LEU A 147 4.86 -3.02 -0.91
CA LEU A 147 4.86 -4.45 -1.23
C LEU A 147 5.40 -4.68 -2.64
N ILE A 148 4.84 -3.97 -3.63
CA ILE A 148 5.29 -4.07 -5.03
C ILE A 148 6.77 -3.75 -5.11
N HIS A 149 7.22 -2.63 -4.53
CA HIS A 149 8.64 -2.26 -4.53
C HIS A 149 9.53 -3.33 -3.89
N ALA A 150 9.20 -3.77 -2.68
CA ALA A 150 9.98 -4.75 -1.93
C ALA A 150 10.10 -6.11 -2.65
N LEU A 151 9.06 -6.50 -3.41
CA LEU A 151 9.01 -7.76 -4.14
C LEU A 151 9.41 -7.63 -5.62
N SER A 152 9.92 -6.47 -6.05
CA SER A 152 10.37 -6.24 -7.43
C SER A 152 11.88 -6.17 -7.59
N ASP A 153 12.63 -6.16 -6.48
CA ASP A 153 14.08 -6.07 -6.48
C ASP A 153 14.69 -7.28 -5.77
N LYS A 154 15.66 -7.94 -6.42
CA LYS A 154 16.42 -9.08 -5.90
C LYS A 154 17.09 -8.79 -4.55
N LEU A 155 17.42 -7.52 -4.29
CA LEU A 155 18.05 -7.09 -3.06
C LEU A 155 17.06 -6.97 -1.89
N THR A 156 15.77 -6.82 -2.17
CA THR A 156 14.74 -6.61 -1.14
C THR A 156 13.72 -7.75 -1.04
N THR A 157 13.59 -8.57 -2.09
CA THR A 157 12.65 -9.70 -2.12
C THR A 157 13.06 -10.79 -1.12
N PRO A 158 12.14 -11.33 -0.31
CA PRO A 158 12.41 -12.45 0.59
C PRO A 158 13.11 -13.62 -0.09
N LEU A 159 14.00 -14.27 0.66
CA LEU A 159 14.69 -15.48 0.18
C LEU A 159 13.74 -16.67 0.23
N LEU A 160 13.38 -17.18 -0.95
CA LEU A 160 12.51 -18.33 -1.13
C LEU A 160 13.32 -19.63 -1.21
N LEU A 161 12.83 -20.66 -0.53
CA LEU A 161 13.24 -22.04 -0.74
C LEU A 161 12.45 -22.62 -1.91
N PHE A 162 13.19 -23.29 -2.80
CA PHE A 162 12.65 -24.01 -3.94
C PHE A 162 13.09 -25.46 -3.81
N GLU A 163 12.13 -26.36 -3.98
CA GLU A 163 12.34 -27.80 -4.02
C GLU A 163 12.12 -28.25 -5.46
N GLY A 164 13.10 -28.95 -6.03
CA GLY A 164 13.03 -29.51 -7.37
C GLY A 164 12.85 -31.01 -7.29
N ASP A 165 11.80 -31.52 -7.93
CA ASP A 165 11.49 -32.94 -7.97
C ASP A 165 11.57 -33.45 -9.41
N TYR A 166 12.00 -34.70 -9.57
CA TYR A 166 12.02 -35.37 -10.87
C TYR A 166 11.29 -36.71 -10.78
N ILE A 167 10.05 -36.72 -11.27
CA ILE A 167 9.24 -37.94 -11.42
C ILE A 167 8.75 -37.93 -12.87
N GLU A 168 9.54 -38.51 -13.79
CA GLU A 168 9.35 -38.54 -15.26
C GLU A 168 9.43 -37.17 -15.97
N LYS A 169 8.92 -36.12 -15.30
CA LYS A 169 9.00 -34.72 -15.66
C LYS A 169 9.55 -33.95 -14.47
N ALA A 170 10.49 -33.05 -14.74
CA ALA A 170 11.00 -32.17 -13.72
C ALA A 170 9.96 -31.12 -13.34
N SER A 171 9.80 -30.89 -12.04
CA SER A 171 8.94 -29.87 -11.47
C SER A 171 9.67 -29.08 -10.40
N MET A 172 9.20 -27.86 -10.15
CA MET A 172 9.72 -26.99 -9.11
C MET A 172 8.57 -26.57 -8.21
N ASN A 173 8.77 -26.69 -6.91
CA ASN A 173 7.83 -26.36 -5.86
C ASN A 173 8.42 -25.25 -4.96
N PRO A 174 7.81 -24.05 -4.92
CA PRO A 174 6.71 -23.58 -5.76
C PRO A 174 7.18 -23.24 -7.19
N ASN A 175 6.30 -23.39 -8.17
CA ASN A 175 6.55 -22.87 -9.52
C ASN A 175 6.32 -21.35 -9.59
N VAL A 176 6.86 -20.69 -10.62
CA VAL A 176 6.79 -19.22 -10.75
C VAL A 176 5.36 -18.71 -10.84
N ALA A 177 4.48 -19.42 -11.54
CA ALA A 177 3.05 -19.06 -11.61
C ALA A 177 2.39 -19.05 -10.22
N THR A 178 2.65 -20.07 -9.41
CA THR A 178 2.15 -20.18 -8.04
C THR A 178 2.68 -19.04 -7.16
N ILE A 179 3.95 -18.68 -7.31
CA ILE A 179 4.54 -17.54 -6.58
C ILE A 179 3.82 -16.24 -6.96
N CYS A 180 3.64 -16.01 -8.25
CA CYS A 180 2.93 -14.84 -8.77
C CYS A 180 1.50 -14.76 -8.21
N ASP A 181 0.74 -15.84 -8.31
CA ASP A 181 -0.65 -15.90 -7.84
C ASP A 181 -0.75 -15.66 -6.34
N LYS A 182 0.11 -16.31 -5.54
CA LYS A 182 0.13 -16.16 -4.09
C LYS A 182 0.50 -14.75 -3.66
N TYR A 183 1.49 -14.13 -4.30
CA TYR A 183 1.82 -12.74 -3.99
C TYR A 183 0.72 -11.78 -4.42
N GLN A 184 0.10 -11.99 -5.59
CA GLN A 184 -1.05 -11.17 -6.01
C GLN A 184 -2.24 -11.28 -5.05
N SER A 185 -2.49 -12.47 -4.46
CA SER A 185 -3.54 -12.63 -3.45
C SER A 185 -3.35 -11.78 -2.19
N ILE A 186 -2.12 -11.32 -1.90
CA ILE A 186 -1.86 -10.38 -0.81
C ILE A 186 -2.33 -8.98 -1.18
N ILE A 187 -2.19 -8.59 -2.46
CA ILE A 187 -2.77 -7.34 -2.95
C ILE A 187 -4.30 -7.41 -2.89
N ASP A 188 -4.89 -8.53 -3.30
CA ASP A 188 -6.34 -8.76 -3.14
C ASP A 188 -6.74 -8.62 -1.68
N HIS A 189 -6.02 -9.30 -0.77
CA HIS A 189 -6.26 -9.18 0.66
C HIS A 189 -6.18 -7.73 1.13
N MET A 190 -5.13 -6.98 0.79
CA MET A 190 -5.03 -5.56 1.17
C MET A 190 -6.10 -4.67 0.55
N ASN A 191 -6.59 -5.02 -0.64
CA ASN A 191 -7.71 -4.33 -1.29
C ASN A 191 -9.05 -4.70 -0.65
N ASP A 192 -9.20 -5.92 -0.16
CA ASP A 192 -10.40 -6.43 0.51
C ASP A 192 -10.40 -6.16 2.01
N VAL A 193 -9.24 -5.82 2.59
CA VAL A 193 -9.08 -5.41 3.99
C VAL A 193 -9.97 -4.20 4.24
N LEU A 194 -11.13 -4.48 4.84
CA LEU A 194 -11.95 -3.51 5.54
C LEU A 194 -11.26 -3.26 6.89
N ILE A 195 -10.50 -2.18 7.01
CA ILE A 195 -10.31 -1.62 8.33
C ILE A 195 -11.69 -1.11 8.78
N GLN A 196 -12.45 -1.98 9.47
CA GLN A 196 -13.80 -1.70 9.95
C GLN A 196 -13.72 -0.71 11.10
N LEU A 197 -13.62 0.57 10.77
CA LEU A 197 -13.69 1.65 11.75
C LEU A 197 -15.14 2.08 11.91
N PRO A 198 -15.64 2.27 13.14
CA PRO A 198 -16.93 2.89 13.36
C PRO A 198 -16.85 4.38 12.97
N PRO A 199 -17.86 4.94 12.30
CA PRO A 199 -17.90 6.39 12.04
C PRO A 199 -17.93 7.19 13.33
N ILE A 200 -17.25 8.35 13.32
CA ILE A 200 -17.16 9.22 14.50
C ILE A 200 -18.52 9.82 14.87
N GLU A 201 -19.42 9.91 13.91
CA GLU A 201 -20.77 10.40 14.10
C GLU A 201 -21.59 9.51 15.05
N ILE A 202 -21.16 8.27 15.35
CA ILE A 202 -21.82 7.39 16.33
C ILE A 202 -21.84 8.03 17.72
N TRP A 203 -20.86 8.88 18.03
CA TRP A 203 -20.80 9.62 19.29
C TRP A 203 -21.72 10.86 19.32
N SER A 204 -22.51 11.09 18.27
CA SER A 204 -23.55 12.12 18.24
C SER A 204 -24.93 11.54 18.61
N PRO A 205 -25.60 12.01 19.66
CA PRO A 205 -26.88 11.44 20.13
C PRO A 205 -28.04 11.50 19.13
N LYS A 206 -27.91 12.30 18.06
CA LYS A 206 -29.00 12.62 17.11
C LYS A 206 -28.78 12.05 15.71
N HIS A 207 -27.75 11.25 15.49
CA HIS A 207 -27.41 10.72 14.17
C HIS A 207 -27.21 9.20 14.23
N CYS A 208 -27.86 8.47 13.32
CA CYS A 208 -27.60 7.05 13.07
C CYS A 208 -26.73 6.97 11.81
N PRO A 209 -25.39 7.02 11.93
CA PRO A 209 -24.52 6.89 10.77
C PRO A 209 -24.52 5.45 10.22
N LYS A 210 -23.90 5.28 9.05
CA LYS A 210 -23.56 3.96 8.49
C LYS A 210 -22.80 3.12 9.54
N PRO A 211 -22.82 1.78 9.46
CA PRO A 211 -22.14 0.93 10.45
C PRO A 211 -20.60 1.06 10.39
N CYS A 212 -20.02 1.38 9.23
CA CYS A 212 -18.57 1.50 9.06
C CYS A 212 -18.20 2.70 8.19
N VAL A 213 -16.96 3.19 8.38
CA VAL A 213 -16.32 4.16 7.49
C VAL A 213 -16.08 3.53 6.12
N ASP A 214 -16.46 4.24 5.06
CA ASP A 214 -16.26 3.77 3.69
C ASP A 214 -14.79 3.97 3.31
N ILE A 215 -14.02 2.88 3.24
CA ILE A 215 -12.64 2.85 2.78
C ILE A 215 -12.65 2.12 1.45
N LYS A 216 -12.81 2.87 0.36
CA LYS A 216 -12.90 2.31 -0.99
C LYS A 216 -11.77 2.82 -1.87
N ARG A 217 -11.23 1.90 -2.66
CA ARG A 217 -10.27 2.19 -3.72
C ARG A 217 -11.03 2.18 -5.05
N THR A 218 -10.53 2.95 -6.02
CA THR A 218 -11.11 2.92 -7.36
C THR A 218 -10.76 1.60 -8.03
N ALA A 219 -11.69 1.04 -8.79
CA ALA A 219 -11.45 -0.20 -9.55
C ALA A 219 -10.21 -0.07 -10.46
N SER A 220 -10.02 1.11 -11.05
CA SER A 220 -8.83 1.42 -11.87
C SER A 220 -7.51 1.30 -11.10
N TYR A 221 -7.47 1.68 -9.81
CA TYR A 221 -6.25 1.52 -9.01
C TYR A 221 -5.95 0.05 -8.75
N VAL A 222 -6.97 -0.75 -8.41
CA VAL A 222 -6.83 -2.19 -8.17
C VAL A 222 -6.24 -2.87 -9.41
N VAL A 223 -6.88 -2.70 -10.56
CA VAL A 223 -6.41 -3.28 -11.84
C VAL A 223 -4.95 -2.88 -12.12
N LYS A 224 -4.63 -1.59 -12.03
CA LYS A 224 -3.27 -1.09 -12.27
C LYS A 224 -2.25 -1.69 -11.31
N SER A 225 -2.61 -1.85 -10.03
CA SER A 225 -1.69 -2.42 -9.04
C SER A 225 -1.37 -3.90 -9.33
N HIS A 226 -2.34 -4.69 -9.81
CA HIS A 226 -2.12 -6.06 -10.23
C HIS A 226 -1.28 -6.16 -11.51
N GLU A 227 -1.58 -5.34 -12.52
CA GLU A 227 -0.82 -5.31 -13.78
C GLU A 227 0.65 -4.94 -13.54
N GLU A 228 0.88 -3.89 -12.76
CA GLU A 228 2.23 -3.44 -12.40
C GLU A 228 2.98 -4.53 -11.63
N PHE A 229 2.31 -5.15 -10.65
CA PHE A 229 2.94 -6.16 -9.82
C PHE A 229 3.25 -7.45 -10.57
N GLY A 230 2.31 -7.96 -11.36
CA GLY A 230 2.49 -9.15 -12.17
C GLY A 230 3.64 -9.01 -13.16
N THR A 231 3.75 -7.85 -13.82
CA THR A 231 4.86 -7.56 -14.75
C THR A 231 6.21 -7.60 -14.03
N LYS A 232 6.29 -6.98 -12.84
CA LYS A 232 7.55 -6.92 -12.08
C LYS A 232 7.94 -8.28 -11.48
N LEU A 233 6.98 -9.04 -10.97
CA LEU A 233 7.20 -10.39 -10.46
C LEU A 233 7.69 -11.34 -11.56
N HIS A 234 7.04 -11.32 -12.73
CA HIS A 234 7.47 -12.15 -13.85
C HIS A 234 8.92 -11.83 -14.23
N LYS A 235 9.27 -10.54 -14.37
CA LYS A 235 10.65 -10.11 -14.65
C LYS A 235 11.65 -10.53 -13.56
N LEU A 236 11.23 -10.54 -12.29
CA LEU A 236 12.08 -10.93 -11.17
C LEU A 236 12.43 -12.43 -11.20
N PHE A 237 11.44 -13.28 -11.50
CA PHE A 237 11.56 -14.74 -11.46
C PHE A 237 11.92 -15.36 -12.83
N GLN A 238 11.86 -14.62 -13.93
CA GLN A 238 12.29 -15.09 -15.25
C GLN A 238 13.68 -15.74 -15.27
N PRO A 239 14.72 -15.22 -14.57
CA PRO A 239 16.02 -15.88 -14.52
C PRO A 239 16.02 -17.26 -13.87
N LEU A 240 15.07 -17.53 -12.96
CA LEU A 240 14.92 -18.82 -12.31
C LEU A 240 14.37 -19.87 -13.29
N GLU A 241 13.40 -19.50 -14.12
CA GLU A 241 12.86 -20.39 -15.16
C GLU A 241 13.95 -20.79 -16.15
N PHE A 242 14.72 -19.82 -16.66
CA PHE A 242 15.85 -20.09 -17.54
C PHE A 242 16.92 -20.97 -16.89
N HIS A 243 17.20 -20.76 -15.59
CA HIS A 243 18.17 -21.58 -14.87
C HIS A 243 17.68 -23.02 -14.73
N PHE A 244 16.40 -23.20 -14.42
CA PHE A 244 15.78 -24.52 -14.32
C PHE A 244 15.80 -25.24 -15.66
N GLU A 245 15.38 -24.60 -16.75
CA GLU A 245 15.45 -25.15 -18.11
C GLU A 245 16.89 -25.56 -18.50
N MET A 246 17.86 -24.69 -18.24
CA MET A 246 19.27 -24.99 -18.51
C MET A 246 19.77 -26.22 -17.73
N ILE A 247 19.33 -26.42 -16.49
CA ILE A 247 19.66 -27.64 -15.73
C ILE A 247 19.05 -28.87 -16.41
N LEU A 248 17.80 -28.80 -16.84
CA LEU A 248 17.13 -29.92 -17.51
C LEU A 248 17.79 -30.29 -18.82
N ASP A 249 18.16 -29.31 -19.64
CA ASP A 249 18.86 -29.54 -20.91
C ASP A 249 20.21 -30.24 -20.69
N LYS A 250 20.96 -29.85 -19.66
CA LYS A 250 22.25 -30.49 -19.31
C LYS A 250 22.10 -31.96 -18.94
N PHE A 251 20.98 -32.33 -18.31
CA PHE A 251 20.73 -33.70 -17.88
C PHE A 251 19.82 -34.47 -18.86
N GLN A 252 19.46 -33.87 -19.99
CA GLN A 252 18.66 -34.51 -21.02
C GLN A 252 19.37 -35.73 -21.62
N GLU A 253 20.71 -35.71 -21.67
CA GLU A 253 21.51 -36.86 -22.12
C GLU A 253 21.30 -38.10 -21.23
N LEU A 254 21.13 -37.93 -19.91
CA LEU A 254 20.83 -39.03 -18.99
C LEU A 254 19.41 -39.59 -19.15
N LYS A 255 18.53 -38.87 -19.85
CA LYS A 255 17.13 -39.25 -20.08
C LYS A 255 16.93 -40.06 -21.37
N ASN A 256 17.92 -40.12 -22.25
CA ASN A 256 17.77 -40.84 -23.51
C ASN A 256 17.66 -42.35 -23.25
N ASP A 257 16.57 -42.98 -23.67
CA ASP A 257 16.42 -44.45 -23.67
C ASP A 257 17.59 -45.13 -24.38
N LYS A 258 18.18 -44.44 -25.37
CA LYS A 258 19.43 -44.88 -26.02
C LYS A 258 20.61 -45.04 -25.06
N VAL A 259 20.74 -44.18 -24.05
CA VAL A 259 21.82 -44.30 -23.06
C VAL A 259 21.59 -45.51 -22.16
N MET A 260 20.34 -45.84 -21.84
CA MET A 260 20.01 -47.08 -21.15
C MET A 260 20.24 -48.31 -22.05
N ASP A 261 19.83 -48.25 -23.33
CA ASP A 261 20.09 -49.31 -24.30
C ASP A 261 21.59 -49.52 -24.55
N ASP A 262 22.36 -48.43 -24.63
CA ASP A 262 23.81 -48.46 -24.84
C ASP A 262 24.54 -48.93 -23.56
N LEU A 263 24.04 -48.57 -22.38
CA LEU A 263 24.52 -49.11 -21.10
C LEU A 263 24.23 -50.61 -20.97
N GLU A 264 23.03 -51.06 -21.35
CA GLU A 264 22.67 -52.47 -21.36
C GLU A 264 23.51 -53.29 -22.35
N LYS A 265 23.76 -52.75 -23.55
CA LYS A 265 24.70 -53.35 -24.51
C LYS A 265 26.12 -53.41 -23.96
N TRP A 266 26.60 -52.33 -23.35
CA TRP A 266 27.91 -52.28 -22.72
C TRP A 266 28.03 -53.31 -21.58
N LEU A 267 27.02 -53.43 -20.71
CA LEU A 267 27.02 -54.43 -19.65
C LEU A 267 26.97 -55.89 -20.16
N ALA A 268 26.43 -56.13 -21.37
CA ALA A 268 26.34 -57.44 -21.98
C ALA A 268 27.66 -57.91 -22.62
N GLU A 269 28.56 -56.99 -22.98
CA GLU A 269 29.88 -57.32 -23.51
C GLU A 269 30.84 -57.74 -22.37
N PRO A 270 31.71 -58.75 -22.55
CA PRO A 270 32.66 -59.16 -21.53
C PRO A 270 33.78 -58.11 -21.39
N HIS A 271 33.78 -57.38 -20.29
CA HIS A 271 34.77 -56.35 -19.99
C HIS A 271 35.84 -56.91 -19.04
N SER A 272 37.10 -57.00 -19.49
CA SER A 272 38.23 -57.22 -18.59
C SER A 272 38.80 -55.87 -18.14
N TYR A 273 38.88 -55.66 -16.83
CA TYR A 273 39.62 -54.55 -16.25
C TYR A 273 41.11 -54.93 -16.27
N GLU A 274 41.91 -54.25 -17.10
CA GLU A 274 43.37 -54.25 -16.94
C GLU A 274 43.78 -53.44 -15.71
#